data_AF-A0A7S4HGM2-F1
#
_entry.id   AF-A0A7S4HGM2-F1
#
_cell.length_a   1.000
_cell.length_b   1.000
_cell.length_c   1.000
_cell.angle_alpha   90.00
_cell.angle_beta   90.00
_cell.angle_gamma   90.00
#
_symmetry.space_group_name_H-M   'P 1'
#
loop_
_entity.id
_entity.type
_entity.pdbx_description
1 polymer ?
#
loop_
_entity_poly.entity_id
_entity_poly.type
_entity_poly.pdbx_seq_one_letter_code
_entity_poly.pdbx_strand_id
1 'polypeptide(L)'
;KAPLLLPRVGRCRRAGMSVSRDEKAERDEQRRKFNEKVELAELRAVFDTLDRNRDDKIDAVELNNMLSKLEHKAKKQEIEDMIWEVDEDCDRCVSWEEFKAMFYRVRHDKSGWEPRRLFNVVEFMM
;
A
#
# COMPACT_ATOMS: atom_id res chain seq x y z
N LYS A 1 50.61 53.43 15.95
CA LYS A 1 49.53 52.59 16.51
C LYS A 1 48.32 52.71 15.59
N ALA A 2 48.15 51.78 14.65
CA ALA A 2 47.04 51.79 13.70
C ALA A 2 45.80 51.11 14.30
N PRO A 3 44.57 51.58 14.00
CA PRO A 3 43.35 50.97 14.48
C PRO A 3 43.00 49.72 13.65
N LEU A 4 42.57 48.67 14.35
CA LEU A 4 42.12 47.41 13.77
C LEU A 4 40.76 47.61 13.07
N LEU A 5 40.77 47.62 11.74
CA LEU A 5 39.55 47.50 10.94
C LEU A 5 39.18 46.02 10.84
N LEU A 6 38.05 45.65 11.45
CA LEU A 6 37.48 44.32 11.28
C LEU A 6 37.05 44.11 9.81
N PRO A 7 37.33 42.95 9.21
CA PRO A 7 36.84 42.65 7.87
C PRO A 7 35.31 42.56 7.92
N ARG A 8 34.64 43.32 7.03
CA ARG A 8 33.20 43.26 6.84
C ARG A 8 32.85 41.83 6.44
N VAL A 9 32.10 41.13 7.29
CA VAL A 9 31.51 39.83 6.96
C VAL A 9 30.60 40.05 5.76
N GLY A 10 31.08 39.67 4.58
CA GLY A 10 30.29 39.63 3.36
C GLY A 10 29.12 38.69 3.61
N ARG A 11 27.90 39.23 3.57
CA ARG A 11 26.67 38.47 3.66
C ARG A 11 26.65 37.55 2.43
N CYS A 12 27.07 36.30 2.61
CA CYS A 12 27.06 35.28 1.56
C CYS A 12 25.60 35.13 1.12
N ARG A 13 25.26 35.63 -0.08
CA ARG A 13 23.95 35.39 -0.69
C ARG A 13 23.90 33.89 -0.94
N ARG A 14 23.10 33.17 -0.15
CA ARG A 14 22.75 31.78 -0.42
C ARG A 14 22.11 31.78 -1.81
N ALA A 15 22.86 31.35 -2.82
CA ALA A 15 22.33 31.13 -4.15
C ALA A 15 21.19 30.12 -3.99
N GLY A 16 19.96 30.57 -4.20
CA GLY A 16 18.83 29.67 -4.31
C GLY A 16 19.11 28.76 -5.49
N MET A 17 19.36 27.48 -5.23
CA MET A 17 19.32 26.44 -6.25
C MET A 17 17.91 26.48 -6.84
N SER A 18 17.79 27.06 -8.04
CA SER A 18 16.59 26.95 -8.84
C SER A 18 16.58 25.52 -9.38
N VAL A 19 15.86 24.64 -8.70
CA VAL A 19 15.56 23.31 -9.23
C VAL A 19 14.70 23.53 -10.48
N SER A 20 15.20 23.07 -11.62
CA SER A 20 14.50 23.13 -12.90
C SER A 20 13.12 22.48 -12.76
N ARG A 21 12.08 23.08 -13.35
CA ARG A 21 10.72 22.49 -13.31
C ARG A 21 10.71 21.04 -13.81
N ASP A 22 11.56 20.72 -14.79
CA ASP A 22 11.67 19.40 -15.40
C ASP A 22 12.33 18.37 -14.46
N GLU A 23 13.41 18.73 -13.76
CA GLU A 23 14.08 17.84 -12.79
C GLU A 23 13.21 17.54 -11.56
N LYS A 24 12.36 18.51 -11.16
CA LYS A 24 11.38 18.29 -10.08
C LYS A 24 10.29 17.31 -10.51
N ALA A 25 9.82 17.39 -11.76
CA ALA A 25 8.79 16.49 -12.29
C ALA A 25 9.29 15.04 -12.40
N GLU A 26 10.52 14.83 -12.88
CA GLU A 26 11.13 13.48 -12.95
C GLU A 26 11.30 12.85 -11.57
N ARG A 27 11.75 13.63 -10.58
CA ARG A 27 11.89 13.15 -9.19
C ARG A 27 10.53 12.79 -8.58
N ASP A 28 9.51 13.62 -8.78
CA ASP A 28 8.16 13.39 -8.26
C ASP A 28 7.54 12.12 -8.88
N GLU A 29 7.76 11.89 -10.18
CA GLU A 29 7.35 10.68 -10.90
C GLU A 29 8.09 9.43 -10.43
N GLN A 30 9.42 9.50 -10.26
CA GLN A 30 10.21 8.40 -9.69
C GLN A 30 9.74 8.04 -8.28
N ARG A 31 9.41 9.05 -7.47
CA ARG A 31 8.91 8.84 -6.11
C ARG A 31 7.55 8.16 -6.10
N ARG A 32 6.65 8.51 -7.04
CA ARG A 32 5.36 7.84 -7.19
C ARG A 32 5.52 6.37 -7.56
N LYS A 33 6.35 6.08 -8.56
CA LYS A 33 6.67 4.70 -8.98
C LYS A 33 7.32 3.88 -7.86
N PHE A 34 8.18 4.51 -7.07
CA PHE A 34 8.78 3.85 -5.91
C PHE A 34 7.73 3.51 -4.85
N ASN A 35 6.86 4.46 -4.48
CA ASN A 35 5.79 4.22 -3.52
C ASN A 35 4.83 3.11 -3.98
N GLU A 36 4.43 3.11 -5.25
CA GLU A 36 3.57 2.06 -5.81
C GLU A 36 4.22 0.68 -5.74
N LYS A 37 5.54 0.60 -6.00
CA LYS A 37 6.30 -0.64 -5.84
C LYS A 37 6.38 -1.11 -4.39
N VAL A 38 6.49 -0.19 -3.43
CA VAL A 38 6.50 -0.52 -2.01
C VAL A 38 5.13 -1.05 -1.58
N GLU A 39 4.04 -0.38 -1.94
CA GLU A 39 2.67 -0.85 -1.64
C GLU A 39 2.41 -2.23 -2.26
N LEU A 40 2.85 -2.47 -3.51
CA LEU A 40 2.76 -3.78 -4.15
C LEU A 40 3.54 -4.87 -3.41
N ALA A 41 4.72 -4.54 -2.88
CA ALA A 41 5.55 -5.49 -2.15
C ALA A 41 4.94 -5.85 -0.78
N GLU A 42 4.37 -4.87 -0.07
CA GLU A 42 3.64 -5.09 1.19
C GLU A 42 2.40 -5.95 0.95
N LEU A 43 1.61 -5.61 -0.08
CA LEU A 43 0.44 -6.40 -0.47
C LEU A 43 0.82 -7.85 -0.82
N ARG A 44 1.95 -8.05 -1.51
CA ARG A 44 2.45 -9.38 -1.83
C ARG A 44 2.86 -10.15 -0.58
N ALA A 45 3.53 -9.50 0.37
CA ALA A 45 3.92 -10.12 1.63
C ALA A 45 2.70 -10.57 2.47
N VAL A 46 1.62 -9.78 2.47
CA VAL A 46 0.36 -10.16 3.11
C VAL A 46 -0.27 -11.36 2.40
N PHE A 47 -0.32 -11.34 1.06
CA PHE A 47 -0.83 -12.46 0.27
C PHE A 47 -0.07 -13.75 0.56
N ASP A 48 1.26 -13.72 0.54
CA ASP A 48 2.12 -14.87 0.86
C ASP A 48 1.97 -15.35 2.32
N THR A 49 1.43 -14.52 3.22
CA THR A 49 1.13 -14.89 4.62
C THR A 49 -0.25 -15.55 4.75
N LEU A 50 -1.18 -15.18 3.87
CA LEU A 50 -2.53 -15.77 3.76
C LEU A 50 -2.45 -17.14 3.08
N ASP A 51 -1.84 -17.19 1.89
CA ASP A 51 -1.63 -18.37 1.06
C ASP A 51 -0.56 -19.29 1.69
N ARG A 52 -1.00 -20.35 2.34
CA ARG A 52 -0.09 -21.31 3.01
C ARG A 52 0.34 -22.41 2.08
N ASN A 53 -0.51 -22.75 1.11
CA ASN A 53 -0.29 -23.86 0.20
C ASN A 53 0.57 -23.44 -1.03
N ARG A 54 0.73 -22.13 -1.24
CA ARG A 54 1.44 -21.48 -2.35
C ARG A 54 0.85 -21.79 -3.72
N ASP A 55 -0.47 -21.83 -3.82
CA ASP A 55 -1.19 -22.02 -5.08
C ASP A 55 -1.53 -20.69 -5.78
N ASP A 56 -1.04 -19.55 -5.25
CA ASP A 56 -1.32 -18.19 -5.73
C ASP A 56 -2.82 -17.85 -5.66
N LYS A 57 -3.58 -18.54 -4.81
CA LYS A 57 -4.99 -18.29 -4.49
C LYS A 57 -5.18 -18.30 -2.97
N ILE A 58 -6.26 -17.67 -2.51
CA ILE A 58 -6.66 -17.70 -1.10
C ILE A 58 -8.02 -18.36 -1.02
N ASP A 59 -8.08 -19.49 -0.34
CA ASP A 59 -9.34 -20.17 -0.09
C ASP A 59 -10.01 -19.70 1.23
N ALA A 60 -11.27 -20.10 1.43
CA ALA A 60 -12.01 -19.80 2.66
C ALA A 60 -11.36 -20.39 3.92
N VAL A 61 -10.58 -21.47 3.79
CA VAL A 61 -9.94 -22.15 4.91
C VAL A 61 -8.71 -21.37 5.37
N GLU A 62 -7.92 -20.87 4.44
CA GLU A 62 -6.75 -20.02 4.63
C GLU A 62 -7.12 -18.67 5.21
N LEU A 63 -8.18 -18.05 4.68
CA LEU A 63 -8.73 -16.82 5.25
C LEU A 63 -9.22 -17.03 6.69
N ASN A 64 -9.96 -18.12 6.96
CA ASN A 64 -10.40 -18.47 8.32
C ASN A 64 -9.21 -18.72 9.27
N ASN A 65 -8.18 -19.40 8.77
CA ASN A 65 -6.97 -19.68 9.53
C ASN A 65 -6.21 -18.40 9.90
N MET A 66 -6.30 -17.36 9.09
CA MET A 66 -5.70 -16.05 9.35
C MET A 66 -6.53 -15.22 10.30
N LEU A 67 -7.85 -15.20 10.15
CA LEU A 67 -8.74 -14.57 11.13
C LEU A 67 -8.57 -15.18 12.54
N SER A 68 -8.35 -16.50 12.59
CA SER A 68 -8.02 -17.20 13.84
C SER A 68 -6.69 -16.76 14.44
N LYS A 69 -5.68 -16.44 13.63
CA LYS A 69 -4.38 -15.89 14.11
C LYS A 69 -4.55 -14.49 14.69
N LEU A 70 -5.50 -13.72 14.17
CA LEU A 70 -5.84 -12.38 14.66
C LEU A 70 -6.76 -12.42 15.89
N GLU A 71 -6.96 -13.59 16.49
CA GLU A 71 -7.92 -13.86 17.58
C GLU A 71 -9.36 -13.41 17.27
N HIS A 72 -9.68 -13.24 15.98
CA HIS A 72 -10.99 -12.84 15.51
C HIS A 72 -11.81 -14.07 15.09
N LYS A 73 -12.92 -14.30 15.79
CA LYS A 73 -13.81 -15.43 15.50
C LYS A 73 -14.86 -15.02 14.46
N ALA A 74 -14.46 -15.01 13.20
CA ALA A 74 -15.40 -14.84 12.10
C ALA A 74 -16.27 -16.09 11.90
N LYS A 75 -17.50 -15.89 11.45
CA LYS A 75 -18.37 -17.00 11.05
C LYS A 75 -18.02 -17.44 9.64
N LYS A 76 -18.25 -18.72 9.32
CA LYS A 76 -18.06 -19.25 7.95
C LYS A 76 -18.76 -18.40 6.88
N GLN A 77 -19.97 -17.94 7.18
CA GLN A 77 -20.73 -17.09 6.27
C GLN A 77 -20.08 -15.71 6.05
N GLU A 78 -19.44 -15.14 7.07
CA GLU A 78 -18.76 -13.85 6.95
C GLU A 78 -17.48 -13.97 6.11
N ILE A 79 -16.78 -15.11 6.22
CA ILE A 79 -15.63 -15.45 5.38
C ILE A 79 -16.05 -15.65 3.93
N GLU A 80 -17.15 -16.38 3.72
CA GLU A 80 -17.74 -16.58 2.39
C GLU A 80 -18.17 -15.25 1.77
N ASP A 81 -18.80 -14.35 2.55
CA ASP A 81 -19.16 -13.01 2.10
C ASP A 81 -17.90 -12.20 1.70
N MET A 82 -16.82 -12.26 2.50
CA MET A 82 -15.56 -11.55 2.21
C MET A 82 -14.93 -11.98 0.89
N ILE A 83 -14.98 -13.28 0.59
CA ILE A 83 -14.47 -13.82 -0.67
C ILE A 83 -15.39 -13.40 -1.81
N TRP A 84 -16.69 -13.57 -1.62
CA TRP A 84 -17.69 -13.27 -2.64
C TRP A 84 -17.74 -11.79 -3.05
N GLU A 85 -17.35 -10.87 -2.16
CA GLU A 85 -17.22 -9.45 -2.45
C GLU A 85 -16.10 -9.11 -3.46
N VAL A 86 -15.11 -10.00 -3.61
CA VAL A 86 -13.87 -9.75 -4.36
C VAL A 86 -13.68 -10.72 -5.52
N ASP A 87 -14.23 -11.92 -5.40
CA ASP A 87 -14.26 -12.99 -6.40
C ASP A 87 -15.08 -12.54 -7.63
N GLU A 88 -14.38 -12.20 -8.73
CA GLU A 88 -15.00 -11.75 -9.98
C GLU A 88 -15.24 -12.93 -10.93
N ASP A 89 -14.46 -14.00 -10.83
CA ASP A 89 -14.55 -15.18 -11.69
C ASP A 89 -15.46 -16.31 -11.12
N CYS A 90 -15.94 -16.14 -9.89
CA CYS A 90 -16.79 -17.05 -9.12
C CYS A 90 -16.14 -18.41 -8.84
N ASP A 91 -14.81 -18.48 -8.72
CA ASP A 91 -14.08 -19.71 -8.40
C ASP A 91 -14.08 -20.05 -6.89
N ARG A 92 -14.65 -19.17 -6.05
CA ARG A 92 -14.72 -19.25 -4.57
C ARG A 92 -13.37 -19.16 -3.88
N CYS A 93 -12.36 -18.72 -4.59
CA CYS A 93 -11.06 -18.35 -4.08
C CYS A 93 -10.80 -16.89 -4.44
N VAL A 94 -9.71 -16.33 -3.91
CA VAL A 94 -9.25 -15.00 -4.31
C VAL A 94 -7.88 -15.16 -4.94
N SER A 95 -7.79 -14.91 -6.24
CA SER A 95 -6.52 -14.90 -6.95
C SER A 95 -5.69 -13.66 -6.63
N TRP A 96 -4.38 -13.69 -6.91
CA TRP A 96 -3.51 -12.52 -6.77
C TRP A 96 -4.00 -11.29 -7.57
N GLU A 97 -4.66 -11.51 -8.71
CA GLU A 97 -5.16 -10.44 -9.56
C GLU A 97 -6.36 -9.74 -8.95
N GLU A 98 -7.31 -10.51 -8.42
CA GLU A 98 -8.50 -10.00 -7.72
C GLU A 98 -8.12 -9.32 -6.40
N PHE A 99 -7.17 -9.89 -5.66
CA PHE A 99 -6.66 -9.30 -4.43
C PHE A 99 -6.06 -7.90 -4.65
N LYS A 100 -5.23 -7.76 -5.70
CA LYS A 100 -4.70 -6.45 -6.12
C LYS A 100 -5.81 -5.51 -6.58
N ALA A 101 -6.72 -6.00 -7.42
CA ALA A 101 -7.80 -5.19 -7.97
C ALA A 101 -8.65 -4.59 -6.84
N MET A 102 -9.04 -5.41 -5.86
CA MET A 102 -9.74 -4.96 -4.66
C MET A 102 -8.96 -3.88 -3.92
N PHE A 103 -7.67 -4.09 -3.64
CA PHE A 103 -6.86 -3.12 -2.90
C PHE A 103 -6.80 -1.76 -3.60
N TYR A 104 -6.56 -1.74 -4.91
CA TYR A 104 -6.53 -0.50 -5.68
C TYR A 104 -7.90 0.16 -5.80
N ARG A 105 -8.97 -0.61 -5.97
CA ARG A 105 -10.35 -0.10 -6.00
C ARG A 105 -10.68 0.61 -4.70
N VAL A 106 -10.49 -0.05 -3.56
CA VAL A 106 -10.80 0.53 -2.24
C VAL A 106 -9.92 1.74 -1.94
N ARG A 107 -8.61 1.69 -2.25
CA ARG A 107 -7.67 2.78 -1.99
C ARG A 107 -7.95 4.04 -2.80
N HIS A 108 -8.46 3.89 -4.02
CA HIS A 108 -8.81 5.00 -4.90
C HIS A 108 -10.28 5.40 -4.85
N ASP A 109 -11.14 4.63 -4.16
CA ASP A 109 -12.55 4.93 -4.03
C ASP A 109 -12.78 6.11 -3.06
N LYS A 110 -13.27 7.21 -3.62
CA LYS A 110 -13.71 8.39 -2.83
C LYS A 110 -15.16 8.27 -2.38
N SER A 111 -15.89 7.30 -2.90
CA SER A 111 -17.34 7.17 -2.80
C SER A 111 -17.75 6.35 -1.57
N GLY A 112 -16.91 5.38 -1.17
CA GLY A 112 -17.13 4.51 -0.02
C GLY A 112 -18.17 3.40 -0.27
N TRP A 113 -18.47 3.10 -1.52
CA TRP A 113 -19.41 2.03 -1.90
C TRP A 113 -18.73 0.68 -2.02
N GLU A 114 -17.41 0.66 -2.20
CA GLU A 114 -16.66 -0.57 -2.32
C GLU A 114 -16.69 -1.34 -0.99
N PRO A 115 -16.93 -2.67 -1.03
CA PRO A 115 -16.83 -3.49 0.16
C PRO A 115 -15.44 -3.46 0.76
N ARG A 116 -15.37 -3.34 2.09
CA ARG A 116 -14.10 -3.17 2.83
C ARG A 116 -13.78 -4.32 3.77
N ARG A 117 -14.58 -5.39 3.79
CA ARG A 117 -14.40 -6.44 4.81
C ARG A 117 -13.04 -7.12 4.65
N LEU A 118 -12.75 -7.61 3.45
CA LEU A 118 -11.43 -8.20 3.16
C LEU A 118 -10.32 -7.15 3.24
N PHE A 119 -10.57 -5.93 2.73
CA PHE A 119 -9.61 -4.83 2.80
C PHE A 119 -9.19 -4.50 4.23
N ASN A 120 -10.11 -4.41 5.18
CA ASN A 120 -9.80 -4.08 6.58
C ASN A 120 -8.90 -5.12 7.24
N VAL A 121 -9.08 -6.40 6.89
CA VAL A 121 -8.22 -7.49 7.39
C VAL A 121 -6.81 -7.34 6.81
N VAL A 122 -6.72 -7.03 5.52
CA VAL A 122 -5.45 -6.87 4.79
C VAL A 122 -4.70 -5.62 5.24
N GLU A 123 -5.41 -4.50 5.41
CA GLU A 123 -4.88 -3.23 5.91
C GLU A 123 -4.40 -3.35 7.37
N PHE A 124 -4.96 -4.24 8.18
CA PHE A 124 -4.43 -4.51 9.52
C PHE A 124 -3.04 -5.20 9.48
N MET A 125 -2.71 -5.88 8.39
CA MET A 125 -1.46 -6.63 8.26
C MET A 125 -0.34 -5.86 7.56
N MET A 126 -0.64 -4.74 6.91
CA MET A 126 0.34 -3.80 6.34
C MET A 126 0.65 -2.69 7.34
#